data_AF-A0A843SVG1-F1
#
_entry.id   AF-A0A843SVG1-F1
#
_cell.length_a   1.000
_cell.length_b   1.000
_cell.length_c   1.000
_cell.angle_alpha   90.00
_cell.angle_beta   90.00
_cell.angle_gamma   90.00
#
_symmetry.space_group_name_H-M   'P 1'
#
loop_
_entity.id
_entity.type
_entity.pdbx_description
1 polymer ?
#
loop_
_entity_poly.entity_id
_entity_poly.type
_entity_poly.pdbx_seq_one_letter_code
_entity_poly.pdbx_strand_id
1 'polypeptide(L)' 'MPFLHDPAEVGMDPAYALRTATGKYRTTPLRGLWQHPPYFHDGSAPDLLAVINHYDELFALNLTAAQKADLVEFLKSI' A
#
# COMPACT_ATOMS: atom_id res chain seq x y z
N MET A 1 -8.51 16.70 7.49
CA MET A 1 -7.28 16.09 8.05
C MET A 1 -7.11 14.73 7.39
N PRO A 2 -5.89 14.33 6.98
CA PRO A 2 -5.66 12.99 6.42
C PRO A 2 -5.99 11.92 7.47
N PHE A 3 -6.65 10.84 7.04
CA PHE A 3 -6.84 9.67 7.90
C PHE A 3 -5.46 9.01 8.15
N LEU A 4 -5.25 8.53 9.38
CA LEU A 4 -3.97 7.94 9.82
C LEU A 4 -4.20 6.51 10.29
N HIS A 5 -3.28 5.62 9.92
CA HIS A 5 -3.34 4.20 10.23
C HIS A 5 -2.25 3.80 11.22
N ASP A 6 -2.60 2.91 12.14
CA ASP A 6 -1.59 2.24 12.96
C ASP A 6 -0.76 1.27 12.09
N PRO A 7 0.53 1.05 12.39
CA PRO A 7 1.37 0.16 11.59
C PRO A 7 0.79 -1.23 11.36
N ALA A 8 0.08 -1.77 12.36
CA ALA A 8 -0.58 -3.07 12.29
C ALA A 8 -1.77 -3.10 11.29
N GLU A 9 -2.48 -1.99 11.09
CA GLU A 9 -3.57 -1.90 10.11
C GLU A 9 -3.04 -1.87 8.67
N VAL A 10 -1.81 -1.36 8.49
CA VAL A 10 -1.13 -1.33 7.20
C VAL A 10 -0.34 -2.63 6.98
N GLY A 11 -0.03 -3.40 8.02
CA GLY A 11 0.79 -4.61 7.94
C GLY A 11 2.28 -4.35 7.77
N MET A 12 2.78 -3.16 8.14
CA MET A 12 4.17 -2.73 7.93
C MET A 12 4.94 -2.61 9.25
N ASP A 13 6.27 -2.75 9.20
CA ASP A 13 7.15 -2.54 10.36
C ASP A 13 6.89 -1.15 11.00
N PRO A 14 6.61 -1.05 12.30
CA PRO A 14 6.40 0.23 12.97
C PRO A 14 7.63 1.14 12.99
N ALA A 15 8.84 0.65 12.76
CA ALA A 15 10.08 1.41 12.91
C ALA A 15 10.09 2.72 12.11
N TYR A 16 9.54 2.74 10.89
CA TYR A 16 9.41 3.98 10.12
C TYR A 16 8.36 4.92 10.73
N ALA A 17 7.16 4.42 11.01
CA ALA A 17 6.07 5.23 11.59
C ALA A 17 6.46 5.88 12.92
N LEU A 18 7.16 5.14 13.79
CA LEU A 18 7.60 5.60 15.11
C LEU A 18 8.60 6.78 15.05
N ARG A 19 9.24 7.02 13.90
CA ARG A 19 10.10 8.18 13.68
C ARG A 19 9.31 9.46 13.35
N THR A 20 8.01 9.34 13.08
CA THR A 20 7.12 10.47 12.78
C THR A 20 6.47 11.02 14.05
N ALA A 21 6.03 12.27 14.02
CA ALA A 21 5.37 12.91 15.17
C ALA A 21 4.08 12.18 15.64
N THR A 22 3.42 11.45 14.75
CA THR A 22 2.16 10.76 15.05
C THR A 22 2.33 9.27 15.34
N GLY A 23 3.50 8.67 15.08
CA GLY A 23 3.68 7.22 15.20
C GLY A 23 2.82 6.39 14.24
N LYS A 24 2.28 7.00 13.17
CA LYS A 24 1.23 6.44 12.30
C LYS A 24 1.54 6.66 10.83
N TYR A 25 0.96 5.85 9.96
CA TYR A 25 1.06 5.98 8.51
C TYR A 25 -0.07 6.82 7.92
N ARG A 26 0.23 7.57 6.86
CA ARG A 26 -0.76 8.32 6.08
C ARG A 26 -1.14 7.52 4.85
N THR A 27 -2.42 7.55 4.50
CA THR A 27 -2.86 7.06 3.19
C THR A 27 -2.27 7.93 2.08
N THR A 28 -1.47 7.31 1.20
CA THR A 28 -0.97 7.97 -0.01
C THR A 28 -2.13 8.17 -1.00
N PRO A 29 -2.25 9.35 -1.65
CA PRO A 29 -3.23 9.52 -2.73
C PRO A 29 -3.02 8.49 -3.85
N LEU A 30 -4.10 7.89 -4.34
CA LEU A 30 -4.02 6.86 -5.38
C LEU A 30 -3.92 7.42 -6.81
N ARG A 31 -4.34 8.67 -7.01
CA ARG A 31 -4.26 9.33 -8.32
C ARG A 31 -2.82 9.46 -8.79
N GLY A 32 -2.52 8.92 -9.96
CA GLY A 32 -1.17 8.93 -10.54
C GLY A 32 -0.16 8.05 -9.79
N LEU A 33 -0.60 7.18 -8.88
CA LEU A 33 0.29 6.37 -8.03
C LEU A 33 1.26 5.51 -8.84
N TRP A 34 0.85 5.04 -10.03
CA TRP A 34 1.70 4.23 -10.91
C TRP A 34 3.01 4.93 -11.34
N GLN A 35 3.09 6.25 -11.24
CA GLN A 35 4.29 7.04 -11.60
C GLN A 35 5.33 7.13 -10.47
N HIS A 36 5.02 6.60 -9.29
CA HIS A 36 5.86 6.76 -8.08
C HIS A 36 6.29 5.44 -7.42
N PRO A 37 6.85 4.46 -8.13
CA PRO A 37 7.55 3.34 -7.49
C PRO A 37 8.92 3.78 -6.92
N PRO A 38 9.45 3.10 -5.89
CA PRO A 38 8.84 2.00 -5.12
C PRO A 38 7.79 2.50 -4.11
N TYR A 39 6.92 1.59 -3.69
CA TYR A 39 5.78 1.84 -2.80
C TYR A 39 6.09 1.50 -1.33
N PHE A 40 5.15 1.90 -0.46
CA PHE A 40 5.30 1.98 0.99
C PHE A 40 6.35 2.99 1.45
N HIS A 41 6.35 3.29 2.75
CA HIS A 41 7.20 4.33 3.32
C HIS A 41 8.68 3.94 3.34
N ASP A 42 8.99 2.66 3.33
CA ASP A 42 10.33 2.10 3.30
C ASP A 42 10.79 1.66 1.89
N GLY A 43 9.93 1.79 0.87
CA GLY A 43 10.24 1.38 -0.50
C GLY A 43 10.27 -0.15 -0.71
N SER A 44 9.68 -0.94 0.20
CA SER A 44 9.72 -2.40 0.16
C SER A 44 8.96 -3.03 -1.00
N ALA A 45 7.97 -2.34 -1.58
CA ALA A 45 7.19 -2.85 -2.70
C ALA A 45 7.66 -2.24 -4.04
N PRO A 46 8.28 -3.02 -4.94
CA PRO A 46 8.86 -2.49 -6.17
C PRO A 46 7.82 -2.11 -7.24
N ASP A 47 6.63 -2.71 -7.21
CA ASP A 47 5.57 -2.50 -8.17
C ASP A 47 4.16 -2.57 -7.52
N LEU A 48 3.12 -2.25 -8.30
CA LEU A 48 1.73 -2.28 -7.82
C LEU A 48 1.26 -3.69 -7.47
N LEU A 49 1.78 -4.72 -8.14
CA LEU A 49 1.41 -6.10 -7.87
C LEU A 49 1.91 -6.52 -6.49
N ALA A 50 3.10 -6.09 -6.08
CA ALA A 50 3.62 -6.31 -4.73
C ALA A 50 2.74 -5.64 -3.66
N VAL A 51 2.26 -4.42 -3.91
CA VAL A 51 1.31 -3.74 -3.01
C VAL A 51 -0.01 -4.50 -2.90
N ILE A 52 -0.54 -4.98 -4.03
CA ILE A 52 -1.79 -5.75 -4.07
C ILE A 52 -1.63 -7.08 -3.34
N ASN A 53 -0.53 -7.80 -3.55
CA ASN A 53 -0.25 -9.05 -2.87
C ASN A 53 -0.16 -8.85 -1.35
N HIS A 54 0.50 -7.78 -0.90
CA HIS A 54 0.57 -7.42 0.51
C HIS A 54 -0.82 -7.28 1.15
N TYR A 55 -1.72 -6.52 0.53
CA TYR A 55 -3.07 -6.34 1.08
C TYR A 55 -3.99 -7.55 0.88
N ASP A 56 -3.79 -8.33 -0.18
CA ASP A 56 -4.50 -9.61 -0.36
C ASP A 56 -4.18 -10.59 0.76
N GLU A 57 -2.90 -10.68 1.16
CA GLU A 57 -2.46 -11.48 2.31
C GLU A 57 -2.96 -10.90 3.64
N LEU A 58 -2.76 -9.59 3.88
CA LEU A 58 -3.12 -8.94 5.13
C LEU A 58 -4.62 -9.05 5.44
N PHE A 59 -5.47 -8.90 4.43
CA PHE A 59 -6.92 -8.94 4.58
C PHE A 59 -7.54 -10.29 4.19
N ALA A 60 -6.72 -11.28 3.83
CA ALA A 60 -7.17 -12.61 3.38
C ALA A 60 -8.26 -12.54 2.30
N LEU A 61 -8.05 -11.71 1.28
CA LEU A 61 -9.05 -11.43 0.24
C LEU A 61 -9.20 -12.58 -0.77
N ASN A 62 -8.18 -13.45 -0.87
CA ASN A 62 -8.14 -14.59 -1.79
C ASN A 62 -8.35 -14.17 -3.25
N LEU A 63 -7.70 -13.08 -3.68
CA LEU A 63 -7.79 -12.59 -5.05
C LEU A 63 -7.14 -13.59 -6.02
N THR A 64 -7.87 -13.92 -7.07
CA THR A 64 -7.33 -14.68 -8.20
C THR A 64 -6.27 -13.87 -8.95
N ALA A 65 -5.41 -14.54 -9.70
CA ALA A 65 -4.40 -13.88 -10.53
C ALA A 65 -5.01 -12.86 -11.51
N ALA A 66 -6.19 -13.17 -12.08
CA ALA A 66 -6.92 -12.25 -12.96
C ALA A 66 -7.38 -10.99 -12.23
N GLN A 67 -7.99 -11.13 -11.04
CA GLN A 67 -8.42 -9.97 -10.24
C GLN A 67 -7.25 -9.08 -9.82
N LYS A 68 -6.09 -9.66 -9.51
CA LYS A 68 -4.87 -8.89 -9.20
C LYS A 68 -4.40 -8.11 -10.43
N ALA A 69 -4.38 -8.72 -11.60
CA ALA A 69 -4.02 -8.04 -12.85
C ALA A 69 -4.99 -6.90 -13.19
N ASP A 70 -6.31 -7.13 -13.06
CA ASP A 70 -7.33 -6.11 -13.29
C ASP A 70 -7.17 -4.93 -12.32
N LEU A 71 -6.85 -5.21 -11.05
CA LEU A 71 -6.63 -4.16 -10.05
C LEU A 71 -5.37 -3.34 -10.35
N VAL A 72 -4.30 -3.97 -10.86
CA VAL A 72 -3.11 -3.23 -11.35
C VAL A 72 -3.51 -2.25 -12.45
N GLU A 73 -4.27 -2.68 -13.45
CA GLU A 73 -4.68 -1.82 -14.56
C GLU A 73 -5.66 -0.72 -14.11
N PHE A 74 -6.57 -1.04 -13.19
CA PHE A 74 -7.44 -0.03 -12.58
C PHE A 74 -6.63 1.06 -11.87
N LEU A 75 -5.63 0.70 -11.05
CA LEU A 75 -4.78 1.66 -10.34
C LEU A 75 -3.92 2.52 -11.28
N LYS A 76 -3.57 2.00 -12.46
CA LYS A 76 -2.89 2.80 -13.51
C LYS A 76 -3.81 3.82 -14.18
N SER A 77 -5.12 3.57 -14.18
CA SER A 77 -6.11 4.41 -14.85
C SER A 77 -6.56 5.65 -14.06
N ILE A 78 -6.21 5.74 -12.76
CA ILE A 78 -6.71 6.77 -11.84
C ILE A 78 -5.72 7.89 -11.51
#